data_AF-A0A1S3B245-F1
#
_entry.id   AF-A0A1S3B245-F1
#
_cell.length_a   1.000
_cell.length_b   1.000
_cell.length_c   1.000
_cell.angle_alpha   90.00
_cell.angle_beta   90.00
_cell.angle_gamma   90.00
#
_symmetry.space_group_name_H-M   'P 1'
#
loop_
_entity.id
_entity.type
_entity.pdbx_description
1 polymer ?
#
loop_
_entity_poly.entity_id
_entity_poly.type
_entity_poly.pdbx_seq_one_letter_code
_entity_poly.pdbx_strand_id
1 'polypeptide(L)'
;MSSWDSLGDVASVAQLTGINAVQLISMIVKAANTARMHKKNCKQFAQHLKLIGNLLDQLKISELTKYPETREPLEQLEDALRKSYILINSCQDRSYLYLLAMGWNVVYQFRKAQSEIDRYLRLVPLINLVDNARVRERLDDIEKHQCEYTFEEDDRRIQDVILKPESIKNDASILKKTLSRSYPNLGLHDALQKENEKLQLELQISQSNMDVGQCQIIERLFDITEALSANYFIEKDLQRGIPTQHEYNYSDANGETTHAYDGNFHKNRDGIMTRKGSSVSSRHDLLSSNCQHEEWHADLFGCCSQPYLCMKTFFCPCWTLSKVASVATNSFSRCM
;
A
#
# COMPACT_ATOMS: atom_id res chain seq x y z
N MET A 1 9.57 -0.86 16.12
CA MET A 1 9.59 0.29 15.18
C MET A 1 9.36 -0.26 13.80
N SER A 2 8.51 0.36 12.98
CA SER A 2 8.25 -0.16 11.63
C SER A 2 9.42 0.21 10.72
N SER A 3 9.92 -0.66 9.82
CA SER A 3 11.08 -0.26 8.98
C SER A 3 10.81 0.98 8.12
N TRP A 4 9.56 1.41 7.96
CA TRP A 4 9.22 2.68 7.34
C TRP A 4 9.64 3.91 8.15
N ASP A 5 9.73 3.78 9.48
CA ASP A 5 10.31 4.79 10.37
C ASP A 5 11.84 4.85 10.25
N SER A 6 12.49 3.75 9.83
CA SER A 6 13.93 3.65 9.58
C SER A 6 14.32 3.75 8.09
N LEU A 7 13.35 3.67 7.18
CA LEU A 7 13.48 3.87 5.73
C LEU A 7 13.52 5.33 5.34
N GLY A 8 13.11 6.22 6.26
CA GLY A 8 13.73 7.54 6.37
C GLY A 8 15.20 7.38 6.79
N ASP A 9 15.97 6.64 5.99
CA ASP A 9 17.37 6.38 6.22
C ASP A 9 18.01 7.75 6.43
N VAL A 10 18.70 7.93 7.55
CA VAL A 10 19.20 9.25 7.96
C VAL A 10 20.03 9.86 6.83
N ALA A 11 20.72 9.02 6.04
CA ALA A 11 21.43 9.42 4.83
C ALA A 11 20.51 9.97 3.71
N SER A 12 19.37 9.32 3.42
CA SER A 12 18.41 9.77 2.41
C SER A 12 17.65 11.03 2.84
N VAL A 13 17.33 11.15 4.13
CA VAL A 13 16.74 12.37 4.70
C VAL A 13 17.78 13.50 4.74
N ALA A 14 19.04 13.19 5.08
CA ALA A 14 20.14 14.16 5.12
C ALA A 14 20.41 14.80 3.76
N GLN A 15 20.29 14.05 2.66
CA GLN A 15 20.42 14.60 1.30
C GLN A 15 19.35 15.64 0.94
N LEU A 16 18.24 15.66 1.68
CA LEU A 16 17.14 16.61 1.51
C LEU A 16 17.19 17.76 2.53
N THR A 17 18.25 17.83 3.35
CA THR A 17 18.44 18.93 4.31
C THR A 17 18.69 20.24 3.57
N GLY A 18 18.11 21.34 4.08
CA GLY A 18 18.18 22.65 3.44
C GLY A 18 17.20 22.85 2.27
N ILE A 19 16.47 21.83 1.84
CA ILE A 19 15.34 22.00 0.91
C ILE A 19 14.13 22.47 1.72
N ASN A 20 13.51 23.58 1.27
CA ASN A 20 12.33 24.14 1.93
C ASN A 20 11.04 23.36 1.61
N ALA A 21 10.00 23.59 2.43
CA ALA A 21 8.71 22.92 2.31
C ALA A 21 8.08 22.99 0.90
N VAL A 22 8.10 24.15 0.23
CA VAL A 22 7.48 24.35 -1.09
C VAL A 22 8.20 23.52 -2.17
N GLN A 23 9.54 23.49 -2.12
CA GLN A 23 10.35 22.67 -3.03
C GLN A 23 10.13 21.17 -2.78
N LEU A 24 10.07 20.74 -1.51
CA LEU A 24 9.75 19.34 -1.16
C LEU A 24 8.40 18.92 -1.71
N ILE A 25 7.36 19.76 -1.59
CA ILE A 25 6.02 19.49 -2.16
C ILE A 25 6.11 19.33 -3.68
N SER A 26 6.87 20.17 -4.38
CA SER A 26 7.06 20.05 -5.83
C SER A 26 7.74 18.72 -6.21
N MET A 27 8.76 18.30 -5.46
CA MET A 27 9.42 17.01 -5.65
C MET A 27 8.49 15.83 -5.41
N ILE A 28 7.69 15.89 -4.34
CA ILE A 28 6.64 14.91 -4.02
C ILE A 28 5.65 14.76 -5.16
N VAL A 29 5.14 15.88 -5.70
CA VAL A 29 4.20 15.87 -6.82
C VAL A 29 4.82 15.21 -8.05
N LYS A 30 6.10 15.47 -8.33
CA LYS A 30 6.81 14.81 -9.44
C LYS A 30 6.93 13.30 -9.21
N ALA A 31 7.37 12.87 -8.03
CA ALA A 31 7.51 11.46 -7.68
C ALA A 31 6.17 10.71 -7.70
N ALA A 32 5.08 11.36 -7.27
CA ALA A 32 3.74 10.78 -7.31
C ALA A 32 3.26 10.48 -8.74
N ASN A 33 3.70 11.25 -9.74
CA ASN A 33 3.36 11.03 -11.14
C ASN A 33 4.14 9.87 -11.78
N THR A 34 5.30 9.52 -11.22
CA THR A 34 6.16 8.43 -11.69
C THR A 34 6.01 7.13 -10.88
N ALA A 35 5.14 7.12 -9.87
CA ALA A 35 4.88 5.95 -9.03
C ALA A 35 4.43 4.73 -9.84
N ARG A 36 5.05 3.57 -9.55
CA ARG A 36 4.70 2.28 -10.16
C ARG A 36 3.62 1.55 -9.34
N MET A 37 3.65 1.72 -8.03
CA MET A 37 2.69 1.16 -7.05
C MET A 37 1.92 2.24 -6.30
N HIS A 38 0.80 1.88 -5.69
CA HIS A 38 -0.05 2.78 -4.88
C HIS A 38 -0.40 4.10 -5.58
N LYS A 39 -0.59 4.08 -6.91
CA LYS A 39 -0.73 5.28 -7.75
C LYS A 39 -1.85 6.20 -7.28
N LYS A 40 -3.00 5.63 -6.90
CA LYS A 40 -4.14 6.39 -6.37
C LYS A 40 -3.76 7.13 -5.09
N ASN A 41 -3.18 6.42 -4.13
CA ASN A 41 -2.75 7.00 -2.85
C ASN A 41 -1.67 8.07 -3.04
N CYS A 42 -0.66 7.81 -3.88
CA CYS A 42 0.37 8.80 -4.22
C CYS A 42 -0.23 10.09 -4.79
N LYS A 43 -1.19 9.96 -5.72
CA LYS A 43 -1.87 11.12 -6.34
C LYS A 43 -2.73 11.89 -5.35
N GLN A 44 -3.51 11.19 -4.53
CA GLN A 44 -4.34 11.80 -3.49
C GLN A 44 -3.48 12.56 -2.47
N PHE A 45 -2.42 11.94 -1.98
CA PHE A 45 -1.50 12.57 -1.04
C PHE A 45 -0.79 13.78 -1.66
N ALA A 46 -0.34 13.68 -2.92
CA ALA A 46 0.23 14.82 -3.63
C ALA A 46 -0.77 15.96 -3.85
N GLN A 47 -2.06 15.67 -4.02
CA GLN A 47 -3.12 16.69 -4.11
C GLN A 47 -3.31 17.38 -2.76
N HIS A 48 -3.35 16.62 -1.66
CA HIS A 48 -3.41 17.16 -0.31
C HIS A 48 -2.24 18.13 -0.06
N LEU A 49 -1.02 17.71 -0.36
CA LEU A 49 0.17 18.53 -0.17
C LEU A 49 0.22 19.77 -1.06
N LYS A 50 -0.44 19.78 -2.22
CA LYS A 50 -0.60 21.01 -3.03
C LYS A 50 -1.48 22.04 -2.34
N LEU A 51 -2.56 21.62 -1.66
CA LEU A 51 -3.40 22.54 -0.88
C LEU A 51 -2.59 23.17 0.25
N ILE A 52 -1.77 22.37 0.92
CA ILE A 52 -0.83 22.83 1.94
C ILE A 52 0.18 23.80 1.34
N GLY A 53 0.83 23.46 0.22
CA GLY A 53 1.78 24.35 -0.45
C GLY A 53 1.19 25.73 -0.77
N ASN A 54 -0.03 25.77 -1.30
CA ASN A 54 -0.74 27.02 -1.58
C ASN A 54 -1.00 27.85 -0.31
N LEU A 55 -1.25 27.20 0.84
CA LEU A 55 -1.39 27.87 2.12
C LEU A 55 -0.05 28.40 2.61
N LEU A 56 1.03 27.62 2.53
CA LEU A 56 2.37 28.02 2.94
C LEU A 56 2.89 29.23 2.15
N ASP A 57 2.60 29.29 0.85
CA ASP A 57 2.91 30.44 0.00
C ASP A 57 2.17 31.70 0.47
N GLN A 58 0.88 31.58 0.80
CA GLN A 58 0.07 32.70 1.32
C GLN A 58 0.56 33.20 2.68
N LEU A 59 0.98 32.27 3.54
CA LEU A 59 1.53 32.57 4.86
C LEU A 59 2.94 33.17 4.82
N LYS A 60 3.58 33.21 3.63
CA LYS A 60 4.98 33.64 3.47
C LYS A 60 5.89 32.95 4.49
N ILE A 61 5.92 31.61 4.43
CA ILE A 61 6.62 30.77 5.42
C ILE A 61 8.07 31.19 5.71
N SER A 62 8.76 31.79 4.73
CA SER A 62 10.12 32.35 4.88
C SER A 62 10.24 33.50 5.87
N GLU A 63 9.15 34.21 6.14
CA GLU A 63 9.08 35.23 7.18
C GLU A 63 8.77 34.59 8.54
N LEU A 64 7.94 33.55 8.55
CA LEU A 64 7.57 32.83 9.77
C LEU A 64 8.75 32.07 10.40
N THR A 65 9.73 31.63 9.61
CA THR A 65 10.94 30.98 10.16
C THR A 65 11.85 31.94 10.94
N LYS A 66 11.63 33.26 10.84
CA LYS A 66 12.41 34.25 11.60
C LYS A 66 11.95 34.38 13.06
N TYR A 67 10.74 33.92 13.37
CA TYR A 67 10.17 33.98 14.71
C TYR A 67 10.47 32.68 15.48
N PRO A 68 11.01 32.77 16.72
CA PRO A 68 11.40 31.58 17.48
C PRO A 68 10.21 30.68 17.81
N GLU A 69 9.02 31.24 18.02
CA GLU A 69 7.80 30.50 18.40
C GLU A 69 7.32 29.56 17.29
N THR A 70 7.61 29.89 16.03
CA THR A 70 7.09 29.18 14.86
C THR A 70 8.16 28.37 14.16
N ARG A 71 9.43 28.62 14.48
CA ARG A 71 10.57 27.93 13.91
C ARG A 71 10.51 26.42 14.10
N GLU A 72 10.29 25.94 15.33
CA GLU A 72 10.27 24.50 15.62
C GLU A 72 9.13 23.77 14.88
N PRO A 73 7.86 24.22 14.93
CA PRO A 73 6.77 23.60 14.14
C PRO A 73 7.03 23.58 12.63
N LEU A 74 7.71 24.60 12.11
CA LEU A 74 8.09 24.68 10.69
C LEU A 74 9.20 23.69 10.33
N GLU A 75 10.22 23.56 11.16
CA GLU A 75 11.28 22.56 10.99
C GLU A 75 10.69 21.13 11.04
N GLN A 76 9.76 20.88 11.96
CA GLN A 76 9.05 19.60 12.07
C GLN A 76 8.14 19.31 10.86
N LEU A 77 7.48 20.33 10.31
CA LEU A 77 6.73 20.23 9.07
C LEU A 77 7.63 19.86 7.89
N GLU A 78 8.79 20.49 7.76
CA GLU A 78 9.77 20.15 6.72
C GLU A 78 10.28 18.70 6.86
N ASP A 79 10.58 18.25 8.07
CA ASP A 79 10.99 16.87 8.33
C ASP A 79 9.89 15.86 7.96
N ALA A 80 8.63 16.15 8.30
CA ALA A 80 7.49 15.34 7.89
C ALA A 80 7.35 15.29 6.34
N LEU A 81 7.60 16.40 5.65
CA LEU A 81 7.62 16.46 4.19
C LEU A 81 8.79 15.67 3.60
N ARG A 82 9.98 15.69 4.21
CA ARG A 82 11.13 14.86 3.78
C ARG A 82 10.81 13.37 3.88
N LYS A 83 10.26 12.92 5.02
CA LYS A 83 9.81 11.52 5.19
C LYS A 83 8.73 11.14 4.17
N SER A 84 7.82 12.08 3.88
CA SER A 84 6.75 11.91 2.89
C SER A 84 7.27 11.76 1.46
N TYR A 85 8.30 12.52 1.10
CA TYR A 85 8.99 12.35 -0.18
C TYR A 85 9.58 10.95 -0.31
N ILE A 86 10.26 10.45 0.73
CA ILE A 86 10.84 9.11 0.74
C ILE A 86 9.75 8.04 0.58
N LEU A 87 8.64 8.15 1.31
CA LEU A 87 7.49 7.24 1.17
C LEU A 87 6.99 7.19 -0.28
N ILE A 88 6.76 8.34 -0.92
CA ILE A 88 6.26 8.38 -2.29
C ILE A 88 7.31 7.88 -3.29
N ASN A 89 8.56 8.29 -3.14
CA ASN A 89 9.65 7.86 -4.02
C ASN A 89 9.86 6.34 -3.95
N SER A 90 9.64 5.74 -2.78
CA SER A 90 9.68 4.29 -2.62
C SER A 90 8.66 3.55 -3.49
N CYS A 91 7.51 4.16 -3.77
CA CYS A 91 6.46 3.61 -4.62
C CYS A 91 6.85 3.56 -6.11
N GLN A 92 7.96 4.20 -6.49
CA GLN A 92 8.55 4.13 -7.82
C GLN A 92 9.65 3.07 -7.91
N ASP A 93 10.61 3.08 -6.98
CA ASP A 93 11.88 2.38 -7.20
C ASP A 93 12.14 1.14 -6.32
N ARG A 94 11.31 0.85 -5.32
CA ARG A 94 11.46 -0.40 -4.57
C ARG A 94 11.09 -1.65 -5.39
N SER A 95 11.44 -2.83 -4.85
CA SER A 95 10.93 -4.10 -5.37
C SER A 95 9.40 -4.06 -5.44
N TYR A 96 8.88 -4.42 -6.60
CA TYR A 96 7.44 -4.49 -6.83
C TYR A 96 6.78 -5.54 -5.93
N LEU A 97 7.40 -6.72 -5.80
CA LEU A 97 6.89 -7.79 -4.95
C LEU A 97 6.92 -7.42 -3.47
N TYR A 98 7.99 -6.73 -3.02
CA TYR A 98 8.07 -6.20 -1.67
C TYR A 98 6.96 -5.18 -1.39
N LEU A 99 6.71 -4.23 -2.30
CA LEU A 99 5.64 -3.25 -2.14
C LEU A 99 4.25 -3.89 -2.13
N LEU A 100 4.02 -4.95 -2.91
CA LEU A 100 2.79 -5.74 -2.83
C LEU A 100 2.64 -6.43 -1.46
N ALA A 101 3.70 -7.11 -1.01
CA ALA A 101 3.70 -7.78 0.30
C ALA A 101 3.47 -6.79 1.45
N MET A 102 3.98 -5.56 1.31
CA MET A 102 3.87 -4.48 2.31
C MET A 102 2.69 -3.53 2.06
N GLY A 103 1.75 -3.85 1.15
CA GLY A 103 0.77 -2.88 0.64
C GLY A 103 -0.07 -2.20 1.72
N TRP A 104 -0.54 -2.95 2.72
CA TRP A 104 -1.27 -2.37 3.87
C TRP A 104 -0.41 -1.49 4.75
N ASN A 105 0.88 -1.82 4.90
CA ASN A 105 1.80 -0.99 5.65
C ASN A 105 1.99 0.35 4.94
N VAL A 106 2.21 0.34 3.62
CA VAL A 106 2.33 1.56 2.81
C VAL A 106 1.08 2.44 2.96
N VAL A 107 -0.11 1.84 2.89
CA VAL A 107 -1.39 2.54 3.14
C VAL A 107 -1.46 3.16 4.54
N TYR A 108 -0.99 2.45 5.56
CA TYR A 108 -0.87 2.99 6.90
C TYR A 108 0.11 4.18 6.96
N GLN A 109 1.25 4.10 6.26
CA GLN A 109 2.21 5.21 6.23
C GLN A 109 1.66 6.47 5.58
N PHE A 110 0.83 6.35 4.53
CA PHE A 110 0.15 7.52 3.95
C PHE A 110 -0.77 8.20 4.98
N ARG A 111 -1.57 7.43 5.72
CA ARG A 111 -2.41 7.97 6.80
C ARG A 111 -1.58 8.66 7.89
N LYS A 112 -0.49 8.00 8.32
CA LYS A 112 0.41 8.52 9.35
C LYS A 112 1.07 9.82 8.91
N ALA A 113 1.62 9.86 7.69
CA ALA A 113 2.30 11.03 7.12
C ALA A 113 1.34 12.22 6.97
N GLN A 114 0.14 12.01 6.42
CA GLN A 114 -0.87 13.07 6.35
C GLN A 114 -1.22 13.62 7.74
N SER A 115 -1.48 12.74 8.71
CA SER A 115 -1.84 13.14 10.08
C SER A 115 -0.72 13.94 10.75
N GLU A 116 0.54 13.53 10.56
CA GLU A 116 1.71 14.23 11.11
C GLU A 116 1.85 15.64 10.50
N ILE A 117 1.72 15.76 9.19
CA ILE A 117 1.79 17.05 8.47
C ILE A 117 0.64 17.97 8.89
N ASP A 118 -0.59 17.46 8.91
CA ASP A 118 -1.78 18.25 9.26
C ASP A 118 -1.69 18.77 10.70
N ARG A 119 -1.11 17.98 11.61
CA ARG A 119 -0.85 18.40 12.98
C ARG A 119 0.11 19.59 13.06
N TYR A 120 1.27 19.50 12.39
CA TYR A 120 2.23 20.61 12.39
C TYR A 120 1.69 21.85 11.68
N LEU A 121 0.93 21.64 10.59
CA LEU A 121 0.30 22.73 9.86
C LEU A 121 -0.70 23.50 10.73
N ARG A 122 -1.44 22.85 11.64
CA ARG A 122 -2.35 23.56 12.57
C ARG A 122 -1.60 24.41 13.59
N LEU A 123 -0.41 23.98 14.02
CA LEU A 123 0.38 24.71 15.00
C LEU A 123 0.89 26.05 14.44
N VAL A 124 1.31 26.10 13.18
CA VAL A 124 1.94 27.28 12.57
C VAL A 124 1.00 28.52 12.55
N PRO A 125 -0.26 28.42 12.08
CA PRO A 125 -1.25 29.48 12.18
C PRO A 125 -1.71 29.74 13.61
N LEU A 126 -1.87 28.74 14.48
CA LEU A 126 -2.28 29.00 15.87
C LEU A 126 -1.25 29.85 16.63
N ILE A 127 0.03 29.69 16.31
CA ILE A 127 1.11 30.47 16.94
C ILE A 127 1.21 31.88 16.32
N ASN A 128 0.91 32.05 15.02
CA ASN A 128 1.02 33.33 14.31
C ASN A 128 -0.26 34.15 14.17
N LEU A 129 -1.43 33.53 14.23
CA LEU A 129 -2.70 34.06 13.74
C LEU A 129 -3.81 33.85 14.76
N VAL A 130 -3.80 34.70 15.76
CA VAL A 130 -5.06 35.22 16.28
C VAL A 130 -5.55 36.23 15.21
N ASP A 131 -6.59 35.85 14.46
CA ASP A 131 -7.41 36.67 13.52
C ASP A 131 -7.03 36.83 12.02
N ASN A 132 -6.76 35.75 11.28
CA ASN A 132 -6.90 35.75 9.81
C ASN A 132 -7.97 34.75 9.34
N ALA A 133 -9.15 35.28 9.02
CA ALA A 133 -10.32 34.49 8.61
C ALA A 133 -10.07 33.67 7.32
N ARG A 134 -9.31 34.22 6.36
CA ARG A 134 -8.98 33.53 5.11
C ARG A 134 -8.05 32.34 5.33
N VAL A 135 -7.08 32.46 6.25
CA VAL A 135 -6.21 31.34 6.62
C VAL A 135 -7.01 30.24 7.31
N ARG A 136 -7.95 30.61 8.18
CA ARG A 136 -8.84 29.66 8.87
C ARG A 136 -9.68 28.86 7.87
N GLU A 137 -10.32 29.53 6.92
CA GLU A 137 -11.09 28.87 5.85
C GLU A 137 -10.24 27.85 5.06
N ARG A 138 -8.99 28.19 4.73
CA ARG A 138 -8.07 27.27 4.02
C ARG A 138 -7.63 26.08 4.85
N LEU A 139 -7.43 26.27 6.16
CA LEU A 139 -7.16 25.15 7.06
C LEU A 139 -8.37 24.22 7.15
N ASP A 140 -9.58 24.77 7.18
CA ASP A 140 -10.81 23.97 7.16
C ASP A 140 -10.94 23.19 5.83
N ASP A 141 -10.60 23.80 4.70
CA ASP A 141 -10.54 23.12 3.40
C ASP A 141 -9.56 21.93 3.41
N ILE A 142 -8.37 22.13 3.99
CA ILE A 142 -7.33 21.10 4.10
C ILE A 142 -7.78 19.99 5.06
N GLU A 143 -8.37 20.33 6.20
CA GLU A 143 -8.88 19.35 7.17
C GLU A 143 -10.02 18.51 6.59
N LYS A 144 -10.91 19.13 5.80
CA LYS A 144 -11.96 18.41 5.06
C LYS A 144 -11.38 17.53 3.95
N HIS A 145 -10.19 17.84 3.44
CA HIS A 145 -9.48 17.02 2.47
C HIS A 145 -8.80 15.80 3.11
N GLN A 146 -9.56 15.00 3.85
CA GLN A 146 -9.07 13.71 4.32
C GLN A 146 -9.01 12.72 3.16
N CYS A 147 -7.80 12.28 2.84
CA CYS A 147 -7.62 11.29 1.78
C CYS A 147 -7.95 9.90 2.31
N GLU A 148 -8.93 9.25 1.68
CA GLU A 148 -9.17 7.82 1.89
C GLU A 148 -8.10 7.01 1.16
N TYR A 149 -7.10 6.55 1.92
CA TYR A 149 -6.05 5.66 1.40
C TYR A 149 -6.51 4.21 1.43
N THR A 150 -6.45 3.57 0.27
CA THR A 150 -6.94 2.20 0.06
C THR A 150 -5.85 1.33 -0.55
N PHE A 151 -5.85 0.03 -0.23
CA PHE A 151 -5.07 -0.94 -1.00
C PHE A 151 -5.98 -1.53 -2.09
N GLU A 152 -5.54 -1.53 -3.35
CA GLU A 152 -6.40 -1.91 -4.47
C GLU A 152 -6.83 -3.38 -4.36
N GLU A 153 -8.05 -3.70 -4.77
CA GLU A 153 -8.60 -5.06 -4.62
C GLU A 153 -7.79 -6.10 -5.39
N ASP A 154 -7.34 -5.75 -6.61
CA ASP A 154 -6.50 -6.63 -7.42
C ASP A 154 -5.15 -6.88 -6.75
N ASP A 155 -4.53 -5.85 -6.17
CA ASP A 155 -3.26 -5.96 -5.46
C ASP A 155 -3.41 -6.77 -4.15
N ARG A 156 -4.56 -6.64 -3.46
CA ARG A 156 -4.88 -7.43 -2.25
C ARG A 156 -4.94 -8.92 -2.54
N ARG A 157 -5.59 -9.31 -3.64
CA ARG A 157 -5.64 -10.71 -4.08
C ARG A 157 -4.25 -11.27 -4.35
N ILE A 158 -3.37 -10.46 -4.94
CA ILE A 158 -1.99 -10.86 -5.23
C ILE A 158 -1.16 -10.93 -3.93
N GLN A 159 -1.36 -10.00 -3.00
CA GLN A 159 -0.73 -10.04 -1.69
C GLN A 159 -1.10 -11.32 -0.93
N ASP A 160 -2.37 -11.73 -0.97
CA ASP A 160 -2.81 -12.98 -0.32
C ASP A 160 -2.11 -14.22 -0.87
N VAL A 161 -1.89 -14.27 -2.19
CA VAL A 161 -1.09 -15.32 -2.85
C VAL A 161 0.35 -15.30 -2.37
N ILE A 162 0.98 -14.11 -2.29
CA ILE A 162 2.35 -13.96 -1.79
C ILE A 162 2.45 -14.43 -0.33
N LEU A 163 1.45 -14.10 0.50
CA LEU A 163 1.41 -14.39 1.93
C LEU A 163 0.85 -15.79 2.27
N LYS A 164 0.39 -16.60 1.31
CA LYS A 164 0.04 -18.03 1.51
C LYS A 164 0.80 -18.96 0.53
N PRO A 165 1.81 -19.73 0.98
CA PRO A 165 2.80 -20.31 0.06
C PRO A 165 2.34 -21.64 -0.58
N GLU A 166 1.28 -22.23 -0.06
CA GLU A 166 0.79 -23.55 -0.49
C GLU A 166 0.24 -23.56 -1.94
N SER A 167 0.01 -22.39 -2.55
CA SER A 167 -0.62 -22.27 -3.87
C SER A 167 0.29 -21.74 -5.00
N ILE A 168 1.61 -21.56 -4.78
CA ILE A 168 2.51 -20.96 -5.79
C ILE A 168 2.39 -21.64 -7.16
N LYS A 169 2.19 -22.96 -7.23
CA LYS A 169 1.99 -23.69 -8.50
C LYS A 169 0.70 -23.30 -9.22
N ASN A 170 -0.38 -23.07 -8.48
CA ASN A 170 -1.69 -22.71 -9.04
C ASN A 170 -1.73 -21.23 -9.42
N ASP A 171 -1.05 -20.38 -8.63
CA ASP A 171 -1.13 -18.92 -8.77
C ASP A 171 0.08 -18.30 -9.49
N ALA A 172 1.04 -19.13 -9.95
CA ALA A 172 2.20 -18.69 -10.72
C ALA A 172 1.80 -17.89 -11.96
N SER A 173 0.72 -18.28 -12.65
CA SER A 173 0.24 -17.58 -13.84
C SER A 173 -0.20 -16.14 -13.54
N ILE A 174 -0.79 -15.91 -12.36
CA ILE A 174 -1.21 -14.58 -11.88
C ILE A 174 0.02 -13.74 -11.59
N LEU A 175 0.99 -14.27 -10.83
CA LEU A 175 2.22 -13.57 -10.49
C LEU A 175 3.06 -13.21 -11.73
N LYS A 176 3.22 -14.15 -12.67
CA LYS A 176 3.90 -13.92 -13.95
C LYS A 176 3.25 -12.77 -14.73
N LYS A 177 1.92 -12.76 -14.82
CA LYS A 177 1.15 -11.72 -15.52
C LYS A 177 1.31 -10.36 -14.85
N THR A 178 1.27 -10.33 -13.53
CA THR A 178 1.45 -9.10 -12.74
C THR A 178 2.86 -8.53 -12.90
N LEU A 179 3.89 -9.38 -12.80
CA LEU A 179 5.28 -8.95 -13.04
C LEU A 179 5.48 -8.40 -14.45
N SER A 180 4.92 -9.07 -15.46
CA SER A 180 5.00 -8.62 -16.86
C SER A 180 4.34 -7.24 -17.05
N ARG A 181 3.24 -6.95 -16.33
CA ARG A 181 2.61 -5.61 -16.34
C ARG A 181 3.46 -4.55 -15.64
N SER A 182 4.13 -4.93 -14.56
CA SER A 182 5.00 -4.03 -13.79
C SER A 182 6.31 -3.71 -14.52
N TYR A 183 6.74 -4.61 -15.41
CA TYR A 183 7.96 -4.54 -16.22
C TYR A 183 7.65 -4.69 -17.73
N PRO A 184 6.95 -3.73 -18.36
CA PRO A 184 6.44 -3.89 -19.72
C PRO A 184 7.52 -4.03 -20.80
N ASN A 185 8.75 -3.59 -20.51
CA ASN A 185 9.86 -3.55 -21.46
C ASN A 185 10.92 -4.65 -21.20
N LEU A 186 10.66 -5.59 -20.28
CA LEU A 186 11.61 -6.66 -19.92
C LEU A 186 10.95 -8.02 -20.10
N GLY A 187 11.77 -9.03 -20.45
CA GLY A 187 11.33 -10.42 -20.40
C GLY A 187 11.04 -10.84 -18.95
N LEU A 188 10.19 -11.86 -18.77
CA LEU A 188 9.83 -12.36 -17.44
C LEU A 188 11.07 -12.76 -16.62
N HIS A 189 12.05 -13.40 -17.24
CA HIS A 189 13.29 -13.79 -16.57
C HIS A 189 14.10 -12.58 -16.10
N ASP A 190 14.30 -11.58 -16.96
CA ASP A 190 15.02 -10.35 -16.61
C ASP A 190 14.27 -9.54 -15.55
N ALA A 191 12.94 -9.55 -15.59
CA ALA A 191 12.10 -8.93 -14.56
C ALA A 191 12.24 -9.62 -13.20
N LEU A 192 12.28 -10.96 -13.17
CA LEU A 192 12.53 -11.75 -11.96
C LEU A 192 13.94 -11.49 -11.41
N GLN A 193 14.94 -11.45 -12.28
CA GLN A 193 16.31 -11.10 -11.87
C GLN A 193 16.37 -9.69 -11.26
N LYS A 194 15.76 -8.70 -11.90
CA LYS A 194 15.70 -7.34 -11.37
C LYS A 194 14.95 -7.23 -10.05
N GLU A 195 13.88 -8.01 -9.87
CA GLU A 195 13.20 -8.11 -8.57
C GLU A 195 14.12 -8.71 -7.52
N ASN A 196 14.86 -9.77 -7.83
CA ASN A 196 15.83 -10.37 -6.90
C ASN A 196 16.92 -9.38 -6.46
N GLU A 197 17.50 -8.63 -7.40
CA GLU A 197 18.48 -7.59 -7.10
C GLU A 197 17.90 -6.53 -6.14
N LYS A 198 16.65 -6.10 -6.38
CA LYS A 198 15.97 -5.14 -5.49
C LYS A 198 15.66 -5.75 -4.12
N LEU A 199 15.18 -6.99 -4.06
CA LEU A 199 14.91 -7.70 -2.81
C LEU A 199 16.17 -7.88 -1.96
N GLN A 200 17.35 -8.08 -2.58
CA GLN A 200 18.62 -8.15 -1.86
C GLN A 200 18.94 -6.84 -1.15
N LEU A 201 18.72 -5.71 -1.82
CA LEU A 201 18.88 -4.40 -1.20
C LEU A 201 17.88 -4.21 -0.04
N GLU A 202 16.61 -4.59 -0.23
CA GLU A 202 15.61 -4.50 0.85
C GLU A 202 15.96 -5.39 2.05
N LEU A 203 16.54 -6.58 1.81
CA LEU A 203 16.99 -7.48 2.87
C LEU A 203 18.13 -6.85 3.66
N GLN A 204 19.14 -6.30 2.97
CA GLN A 204 20.26 -5.62 3.61
C GLN A 204 19.79 -4.45 4.49
N ILE A 205 18.86 -3.64 3.98
CA ILE A 205 18.25 -2.52 4.72
C ILE A 205 17.47 -3.03 5.95
N SER A 206 16.72 -4.12 5.81
CA SER A 206 15.95 -4.69 6.92
C SER A 206 16.85 -5.29 7.99
N GLN A 207 17.96 -5.92 7.59
CA GLN A 207 18.98 -6.46 8.49
C GLN A 207 19.72 -5.36 9.25
N SER A 208 20.14 -4.28 8.57
CA SER A 208 20.78 -3.13 9.25
C SER A 208 19.86 -2.47 10.26
N ASN A 209 18.54 -2.54 10.02
CA ASN A 209 17.51 -2.02 10.91
C ASN A 209 17.05 -3.03 11.98
N MET A 210 17.61 -4.24 12.00
CA MET A 210 17.22 -5.34 12.90
C MET A 210 15.73 -5.70 12.83
N ASP A 211 15.08 -5.49 11.67
CA ASP A 211 13.66 -5.80 11.44
C ASP A 211 13.49 -7.26 11.01
N VAL A 212 13.48 -8.16 12.00
CA VAL A 212 13.33 -9.61 11.78
C VAL A 212 12.05 -9.95 11.02
N GLY A 213 10.96 -9.23 11.27
CA GLY A 213 9.67 -9.48 10.61
C GLY A 213 9.73 -9.19 9.12
N GLN A 214 10.40 -8.10 8.72
CA GLN A 214 10.59 -7.80 7.31
C GLN A 214 11.59 -8.73 6.63
N CYS A 215 12.67 -9.12 7.31
CA CYS A 215 13.59 -10.13 6.78
C CYS A 215 12.84 -11.41 6.40
N GLN A 216 11.94 -11.91 7.26
CA GLN A 216 11.14 -13.11 6.98
C GLN A 216 10.23 -12.94 5.76
N ILE A 217 9.60 -11.77 5.61
CA ILE A 217 8.78 -11.48 4.42
C ILE A 217 9.66 -11.49 3.17
N ILE A 218 10.85 -10.88 3.22
CA ILE A 218 11.75 -10.77 2.07
C ILE A 218 12.36 -12.13 1.70
N GLU A 219 12.80 -12.92 2.68
CA GLU A 219 13.26 -14.31 2.48
C GLU A 219 12.21 -15.13 1.74
N ARG A 220 10.95 -15.00 2.16
CA ARG A 220 9.84 -15.65 1.49
C ARG A 220 9.59 -15.15 0.07
N LEU A 221 9.83 -13.87 -0.20
CA LEU A 221 9.75 -13.35 -1.57
C LEU A 221 10.84 -13.94 -2.46
N PHE A 222 12.04 -14.23 -1.93
CA PHE A 222 13.08 -14.97 -2.65
C PHE A 222 12.63 -16.39 -3.02
N ASP A 223 12.02 -17.13 -2.10
CA ASP A 223 11.50 -18.47 -2.41
C ASP A 223 10.50 -18.45 -3.58
N ILE A 224 9.64 -17.42 -3.61
CA ILE A 224 8.65 -17.23 -4.68
C ILE A 224 9.35 -16.92 -6.01
N THR A 225 10.31 -16.00 -6.04
CA THR A 225 11.01 -15.64 -7.29
C THR A 225 11.85 -16.78 -7.84
N GLU A 226 12.49 -17.57 -6.97
CA GLU A 226 13.24 -18.77 -7.34
C GLU A 226 12.30 -19.85 -7.92
N ALA A 227 11.17 -20.13 -7.26
CA ALA A 227 10.18 -21.09 -7.76
C ALA A 227 9.59 -20.67 -9.11
N LEU A 228 9.30 -19.38 -9.30
CA LEU A 228 8.81 -18.85 -10.58
C LEU A 228 9.88 -18.97 -11.69
N SER A 229 11.14 -18.75 -11.35
CA SER A 229 12.27 -18.88 -12.28
C SER A 229 12.46 -20.34 -12.72
N ALA A 230 12.44 -21.29 -11.77
CA ALA A 230 12.53 -22.72 -12.07
C ALA A 230 11.37 -23.18 -12.99
N ASN A 231 10.13 -22.76 -12.69
CA ASN A 231 8.97 -23.08 -13.52
C ASN A 231 9.09 -22.51 -14.94
N TYR A 232 9.69 -21.33 -15.10
CA TYR A 232 9.91 -20.73 -16.42
C TYR A 232 10.88 -21.57 -17.27
N PHE A 233 11.97 -22.08 -16.69
CA PHE A 233 12.90 -22.96 -17.42
C PHE A 233 12.24 -24.27 -17.83
N ILE A 234 11.45 -24.89 -16.95
CA ILE A 234 10.71 -26.12 -17.26
C ILE A 234 9.72 -25.89 -18.42
N GLU A 235 8.95 -24.80 -18.40
CA GLU A 235 8.02 -24.46 -19.49
C GLU A 235 8.74 -24.21 -20.82
N LYS A 236 9.90 -23.54 -20.78
CA LYS A 236 10.71 -23.24 -21.97
C LYS A 236 11.32 -24.51 -22.59
N ASP A 237 11.78 -25.44 -21.76
CA ASP A 237 12.33 -26.71 -22.22
C ASP A 237 11.25 -27.63 -22.83
N LEU A 238 10.05 -27.64 -22.23
CA LEU A 238 8.88 -28.35 -22.79
C LEU A 238 8.45 -27.79 -24.15
N GLN A 239 8.51 -26.47 -24.36
CA GLN A 239 8.20 -25.84 -25.65
C GLN A 239 9.26 -26.12 -26.71
N ARG A 240 10.53 -26.32 -26.32
CA ARG A 240 11.63 -26.65 -27.23
C ARG A 240 11.60 -28.10 -27.71
N GLY A 241 10.88 -28.97 -27.00
CA GLY A 241 10.72 -30.40 -27.31
C GLY A 241 9.59 -30.75 -28.29
N ILE A 242 8.84 -29.77 -28.83
CA ILE A 242 7.81 -30.02 -29.86
C ILE A 242 8.43 -29.83 -31.25
N PRO A 243 8.68 -30.89 -32.04
CA PRO A 243 9.13 -30.73 -33.42
C PRO A 243 7.99 -30.18 -34.27
N THR A 244 8.23 -29.08 -34.96
CA THR A 244 7.39 -28.62 -36.08
C THR A 244 7.35 -29.76 -37.10
N GLN A 245 6.15 -30.24 -37.43
CA GLN A 245 5.97 -31.30 -38.41
C GLN A 245 6.66 -30.92 -39.72
N HIS A 246 7.71 -31.67 -40.08
CA HIS A 246 8.37 -31.60 -41.36
C HIS A 246 7.37 -32.01 -42.46
N GLU A 247 7.25 -31.15 -43.47
CA GLU A 247 6.71 -31.42 -44.79
C GLU A 247 7.14 -32.80 -45.29
N TYR A 248 6.19 -33.72 -45.44
CA TYR A 248 6.36 -34.89 -46.27
C TYR A 248 6.21 -34.47 -47.73
N ASN A 249 7.35 -34.20 -48.38
CA ASN A 249 7.45 -34.19 -49.84
C ASN A 249 7.39 -35.64 -50.34
N TYR A 250 6.30 -36.02 -51.01
CA TYR A 250 6.23 -37.23 -51.83
C TYR A 250 6.25 -36.82 -53.30
N SER A 251 7.26 -37.30 -54.02
CA SER A 251 7.37 -37.19 -55.48
C SER A 251 6.68 -38.38 -56.15
N ASP A 252 5.61 -38.07 -56.87
CA ASP A 252 5.23 -38.50 -58.23
C ASP A 252 5.25 -39.98 -58.66
N ALA A 253 4.07 -40.51 -59.06
CA ALA A 253 3.84 -41.13 -60.37
C ALA A 253 2.38 -41.61 -60.57
N ASN A 254 1.71 -40.98 -61.54
CA ASN A 254 0.68 -41.47 -62.47
C ASN A 254 -0.72 -41.96 -62.02
N GLY A 255 -1.73 -41.28 -62.58
CA GLY A 255 -3.08 -41.79 -62.79
C GLY A 255 -4.04 -40.68 -63.21
N GLU A 256 -4.28 -40.53 -64.52
CA GLU A 256 -5.29 -39.65 -65.13
C GLU A 256 -6.67 -39.80 -64.46
N THR A 257 -7.42 -38.71 -64.30
CA THR A 257 -8.72 -38.44 -64.96
C THR A 257 -9.36 -37.17 -64.38
N THR A 258 -9.91 -36.37 -65.29
CA THR A 258 -10.71 -35.15 -65.18
C THR A 258 -11.69 -35.03 -64.00
N HIS A 259 -11.85 -33.84 -63.42
CA HIS A 259 -13.01 -32.95 -63.60
C HIS A 259 -12.95 -31.72 -62.67
N ALA A 260 -13.20 -30.56 -63.26
CA ALA A 260 -13.36 -29.26 -62.62
C ALA A 260 -14.66 -29.19 -61.81
N TYR A 261 -14.65 -28.46 -60.69
CA TYR A 261 -15.76 -27.57 -60.31
C TYR A 261 -15.27 -26.43 -59.40
N ASP A 262 -15.78 -25.27 -59.77
CA ASP A 262 -15.59 -23.91 -59.26
C ASP A 262 -16.32 -23.68 -57.92
N GLY A 263 -15.91 -22.66 -57.15
CA GLY A 263 -16.56 -22.34 -55.88
C GLY A 263 -15.85 -21.31 -55.00
N ASN A 264 -15.55 -20.14 -55.56
CA ASN A 264 -15.12 -18.97 -54.79
C ASN A 264 -16.34 -18.25 -54.19
N PHE A 265 -16.37 -17.90 -52.89
CA PHE A 265 -17.20 -16.78 -52.40
C PHE A 265 -16.58 -16.04 -51.19
N HIS A 266 -16.67 -14.72 -51.31
CA HIS A 266 -16.02 -13.68 -50.51
C HIS A 266 -16.81 -13.20 -49.26
N LYS A 267 -16.03 -12.61 -48.33
CA LYS A 267 -16.23 -11.34 -47.56
C LYS A 267 -17.31 -11.19 -46.48
N ASN A 268 -16.81 -10.66 -45.33
CA ASN A 268 -17.35 -9.63 -44.41
C ASN A 268 -18.71 -9.95 -43.74
N ARG A 269 -19.00 -9.57 -42.49
CA ARG A 269 -18.89 -8.23 -41.89
C ARG A 269 -19.25 -8.28 -40.38
N ASP A 270 -18.84 -7.24 -39.65
CA ASP A 270 -19.21 -6.89 -38.27
C ASP A 270 -20.72 -6.92 -37.93
N GLY A 271 -21.02 -7.17 -36.65
CA GLY A 271 -22.35 -7.02 -36.05
C GLY A 271 -22.33 -6.97 -34.52
N ILE A 272 -22.55 -5.78 -33.97
CA ILE A 272 -22.81 -5.48 -32.55
C ILE A 272 -24.28 -5.86 -32.20
N MET A 273 -24.54 -6.55 -31.09
CA MET A 273 -25.47 -6.15 -29.99
C MET A 273 -26.00 -7.30 -29.08
N THR A 274 -25.90 -7.04 -27.77
CA THR A 274 -26.91 -7.20 -26.68
C THR A 274 -27.25 -8.54 -26.00
N ARG A 275 -27.10 -8.47 -24.65
CA ARG A 275 -27.96 -8.89 -23.53
C ARG A 275 -28.45 -10.34 -23.42
N LYS A 276 -28.20 -10.92 -22.23
CA LYS A 276 -29.27 -11.33 -21.30
C LYS A 276 -28.75 -11.40 -19.86
N GLY A 277 -29.49 -10.76 -18.96
CA GLY A 277 -29.34 -10.92 -17.51
C GLY A 277 -30.25 -12.03 -16.98
N SER A 278 -29.93 -12.49 -15.77
CA SER A 278 -30.81 -13.35 -14.97
C SER A 278 -30.75 -12.92 -13.51
N SER A 279 -31.88 -12.44 -13.02
CA SER A 279 -32.22 -12.21 -11.63
C SER A 279 -32.74 -13.50 -10.99
N VAL A 280 -32.33 -13.81 -9.75
CA VAL A 280 -33.09 -14.68 -8.85
C VAL A 280 -33.12 -14.03 -7.46
N SER A 281 -34.35 -13.85 -6.98
CA SER A 281 -34.72 -13.44 -5.63
C SER A 281 -35.32 -14.66 -4.93
N SER A 282 -35.07 -14.80 -3.62
CA SER A 282 -36.11 -15.26 -2.70
C SER A 282 -35.95 -14.56 -1.35
N ARG A 283 -37.05 -13.94 -0.91
CA ARG A 283 -37.26 -13.36 0.43
C ARG A 283 -37.79 -14.44 1.36
N HIS A 284 -37.45 -14.33 2.64
CA HIS A 284 -38.38 -14.64 3.73
C HIS A 284 -38.16 -13.62 4.85
N ASP A 285 -39.19 -12.79 5.08
CA ASP A 285 -39.31 -11.87 6.20
C ASP A 285 -39.96 -12.59 7.40
N LEU A 286 -39.56 -12.19 8.60
CA LEU A 286 -40.39 -11.62 9.68
C LEU A 286 -39.79 -12.00 11.06
N LEU A 287 -39.29 -11.01 11.79
CA LEU A 287 -39.93 -10.46 13.00
C LEU A 287 -39.02 -9.46 13.71
N SER A 288 -39.63 -8.32 14.03
CA SER A 288 -39.11 -7.14 14.73
C SER A 288 -38.83 -7.42 16.20
N SER A 289 -37.68 -6.98 16.71
CA SER A 289 -37.53 -6.56 18.10
C SER A 289 -36.60 -5.35 18.17
N ASN A 290 -37.14 -4.26 18.73
CA ASN A 290 -36.39 -3.09 19.15
C ASN A 290 -35.53 -3.47 20.36
N CYS A 291 -34.21 -3.46 20.21
CA CYS A 291 -33.29 -3.33 21.32
C CYS A 291 -32.38 -2.15 21.03
N GLN A 292 -32.59 -1.05 21.78
CA GLN A 292 -31.58 -0.01 21.95
C GLN A 292 -30.33 -0.71 22.47
N HIS A 293 -29.27 -0.74 21.66
CA HIS A 293 -27.97 -1.23 22.10
C HIS A 293 -27.24 -0.03 22.70
N GLU A 294 -27.15 -0.02 24.03
CA GLU A 294 -26.24 0.85 24.75
C GLU A 294 -24.82 0.64 24.21
N GLU A 295 -24.20 1.76 23.88
CA GLU A 295 -22.87 1.88 23.30
C GLU A 295 -21.83 1.45 24.35
N TRP A 296 -21.13 0.34 24.11
CA TRP A 296 -20.04 -0.12 24.98
C TRP A 296 -18.85 0.83 24.88
N HIS A 297 -18.80 1.85 25.75
CA HIS A 297 -17.64 2.72 25.93
C HIS A 297 -16.67 2.14 26.96
N ALA A 298 -15.96 1.07 26.61
CA ALA A 298 -14.72 0.67 27.29
C ALA A 298 -13.95 -0.36 26.46
N ASP A 299 -12.95 0.10 25.70
CA ASP A 299 -11.93 -0.79 25.14
C ASP A 299 -11.15 -1.48 26.27
N LEU A 300 -10.77 -2.74 26.04
CA LEU A 300 -9.94 -3.58 26.92
C LEU A 300 -8.60 -2.92 27.33
N PHE A 301 -8.23 -1.82 26.69
CA PHE A 301 -7.02 -1.03 26.92
C PHE A 301 -7.25 0.36 27.55
N GLY A 302 -8.48 0.70 27.95
CA GLY A 302 -8.81 1.98 28.60
C GLY A 302 -8.10 2.21 29.94
N CYS A 303 -7.63 1.15 30.61
CA CYS A 303 -6.93 1.23 31.90
C CYS A 303 -5.51 1.83 31.81
N CYS A 304 -4.96 2.04 30.62
CA CYS A 304 -3.62 2.63 30.46
C CYS A 304 -3.63 4.16 30.29
N SER A 305 -4.81 4.80 30.38
CA SER A 305 -4.96 6.25 30.23
C SER A 305 -4.64 7.05 31.51
N GLN A 306 -4.47 6.39 32.67
CA GLN A 306 -4.16 7.05 33.95
C GLN A 306 -2.97 6.38 34.67
N PRO A 307 -1.77 7.01 34.69
CA PRO A 307 -0.55 6.40 35.22
C PRO A 307 -0.56 6.19 36.75
N TYR A 308 -1.46 6.85 37.48
CA TYR A 308 -1.54 6.74 38.94
C TYR A 308 -2.26 5.47 39.43
N LEU A 309 -3.15 4.88 38.61
CA LEU A 309 -3.85 3.64 38.95
C LEU A 309 -3.00 2.39 38.67
N CYS A 310 -2.08 2.47 37.71
CA CYS A 310 -1.18 1.36 37.35
C CYS A 310 -0.19 1.00 38.47
N MET A 311 0.21 1.96 39.30
CA MET A 311 1.14 1.70 40.41
C MET A 311 0.49 0.90 41.54
N LYS A 312 -0.81 1.10 41.85
CA LYS A 312 -1.49 0.31 42.89
C LYS A 312 -1.67 -1.16 42.51
N THR A 313 -1.91 -1.45 41.23
CA THR A 313 -2.12 -2.81 40.73
C THR A 313 -0.84 -3.64 40.78
N PHE A 314 0.34 -3.00 40.70
CA PHE A 314 1.63 -3.67 40.79
C PHE A 314 1.98 -4.14 42.22
N PHE A 315 1.60 -3.37 43.25
CA PHE A 315 1.96 -3.70 44.65
C PHE A 315 0.92 -4.55 45.40
N CYS A 316 -0.32 -4.67 44.90
CA CYS A 316 -1.36 -5.51 45.51
C CYS A 316 -2.36 -6.04 44.48
N PRO A 317 -2.00 -7.09 43.71
CA PRO A 317 -2.85 -7.64 42.66
C PRO A 317 -4.15 -8.29 43.19
N CYS A 318 -4.13 -8.78 44.44
CA CYS A 318 -5.27 -9.45 45.09
C CYS A 318 -6.48 -8.54 45.32
N TRP A 319 -6.25 -7.25 45.59
CA TRP A 319 -7.34 -6.31 45.89
C TRP A 319 -8.11 -5.90 44.64
N THR A 320 -7.40 -5.78 43.51
CA THR A 320 -8.00 -5.40 42.22
C THR A 320 -8.83 -6.55 41.64
N LEU A 321 -8.34 -7.79 41.76
CA LEU A 321 -9.06 -8.97 41.28
C LEU A 321 -10.28 -9.33 42.15
N SER A 322 -10.22 -9.11 43.47
CA SER A 322 -11.36 -9.32 44.38
C SER A 322 -12.54 -8.38 44.07
N LYS A 323 -12.24 -7.13 43.69
CA LYS A 323 -13.26 -6.11 43.35
C LYS A 323 -13.95 -6.38 42.00
N VAL A 324 -13.22 -6.94 41.04
CA VAL A 324 -13.79 -7.36 39.75
C VAL A 324 -14.63 -8.64 39.93
N ALA A 325 -14.14 -9.59 40.74
CA ALA A 325 -14.89 -10.79 41.07
C ALA A 325 -16.21 -10.48 41.80
N SER A 326 -16.22 -9.51 42.74
CA SER A 326 -17.43 -9.17 43.50
C SER A 326 -18.54 -8.55 42.65
N VAL A 327 -18.18 -7.85 41.56
CA VAL A 327 -19.14 -7.27 40.60
C VAL A 327 -19.70 -8.33 39.66
N ALA A 328 -18.91 -9.37 39.34
CA ALA A 328 -19.32 -10.44 38.45
C ALA A 328 -20.19 -11.52 39.12
N THR A 329 -20.07 -11.75 40.44
CA THR A 329 -20.78 -12.85 41.13
C THR A 329 -21.79 -12.42 42.19
N ASN A 330 -21.97 -11.11 42.44
CA ASN A 330 -22.92 -10.60 43.43
C ASN A 330 -22.81 -11.30 44.81
N SER A 331 -21.60 -11.72 45.18
CA SER A 331 -21.29 -12.36 46.46
C SER A 331 -19.98 -11.80 47.01
N PHE A 332 -20.02 -11.21 48.21
CA PHE A 332 -18.87 -10.64 48.89
C PHE A 332 -17.96 -11.75 49.44
N SER A 333 -16.84 -12.00 48.77
CA SER A 333 -15.74 -12.80 49.31
C SER A 333 -14.64 -11.86 49.79
N ARG A 334 -14.60 -11.58 51.11
CA ARG A 334 -13.45 -10.93 51.75
C ARG A 334 -12.30 -11.93 51.85
N CYS A 335 -11.14 -11.61 51.28
CA CYS A 335 -9.89 -12.26 51.67
C CYS A 335 -9.37 -11.62 52.97
N MET A 336 -9.03 -12.46 53.95
CA MET A 336 -8.30 -12.09 55.17
C MET A 336 -6.83 -11.81 54.88
#